data_AF-A0A2D7AQ20-F1
#
_entry.id   AF-A0A2D7AQ20-F1
#
_cell.length_a   1.000
_cell.length_b   1.000
_cell.length_c   1.000
_cell.angle_alpha   90.00
_cell.angle_beta   90.00
_cell.angle_gamma   90.00
#
_symmetry.space_group_name_H-M   'P 1'
#
loop_
_entity.id
_entity.type
_entity.pdbx_description
1 polymer ?
#
loop_
_entity_poly.entity_id
_entity_poly.type
_entity_poly.pdbx_seq_one_letter_code
_entity_poly.pdbx_strand_id
1 'polypeptide(L)' 'MNYYEHTVIAKQNLSQKDVDAIETKYQEIINKNSGKVLKIEKWGLLNFKRKIKNYTKGYFFTF' A
#
# COMPACT_ATOMS: atom_id res chain seq x y z
N MET A 1 -9.26 18.58 12.47
CA MET A 1 -8.37 17.42 12.26
C MET A 1 -8.38 17.15 10.77
N ASN A 2 -7.21 17.11 10.12
CA ASN A 2 -7.15 16.91 8.68
C ASN A 2 -7.12 15.41 8.40
N TYR A 3 -7.91 14.96 7.42
CA TYR A 3 -7.92 13.59 6.96
C TYR A 3 -7.13 13.50 5.66
N TYR A 4 -6.34 12.45 5.53
CA TYR A 4 -5.50 12.20 4.37
C TYR A 4 -5.78 10.80 3.87
N GLU A 5 -5.58 10.61 2.57
CA GLU A 5 -5.65 9.31 1.92
C GLU A 5 -4.32 9.05 1.24
N HIS A 6 -3.71 7.91 1.52
CA HIS A 6 -2.44 7.51 0.93
C HIS A 6 -2.56 6.15 0.26
N THR A 7 -2.47 6.13 -1.06
CA THR A 7 -2.37 4.89 -1.85
C THR A 7 -0.92 4.51 -2.08
N VAL A 8 -0.58 3.26 -1.74
CA VAL A 8 0.73 2.68 -1.97
C VAL A 8 0.60 1.52 -2.96
N ILE A 9 1.57 1.42 -3.87
CA ILE A 9 1.64 0.37 -4.88
C ILE A 9 2.89 -0.46 -4.63
N ALA A 10 2.73 -1.73 -4.24
CA ALA A 10 3.82 -2.67 -4.07
C ALA A 10 4.06 -3.51 -5.35
N LYS A 11 5.28 -4.05 -5.49
CA LYS A 11 5.70 -4.77 -6.70
C LYS A 11 4.88 -6.06 -6.90
N GLN A 12 4.59 -6.40 -8.16
CA GLN A 12 3.77 -7.58 -8.50
C GLN A 12 4.36 -8.94 -8.09
N ASN A 13 5.68 -9.02 -7.89
CA ASN A 13 6.38 -10.28 -7.65
C ASN A 13 6.60 -10.59 -6.16
N LEU A 14 5.94 -9.84 -5.28
CA LEU A 14 6.01 -10.05 -3.84
C LEU A 14 5.11 -11.21 -3.42
N SER A 15 5.52 -11.94 -2.39
CA SER A 15 4.66 -12.95 -1.77
C SER A 15 3.59 -12.25 -0.90
N GLN A 16 2.51 -12.96 -0.56
CA GLN A 16 1.49 -12.41 0.34
C GLN A 16 2.08 -11.96 1.68
N LYS A 17 3.03 -12.73 2.22
CA LYS A 17 3.74 -12.38 3.46
C LYS A 17 4.51 -11.07 3.34
N ASP A 18 5.15 -10.82 2.21
CA ASP A 18 5.89 -9.57 1.98
C ASP A 18 4.94 -8.37 1.88
N VAL A 19 3.76 -8.56 1.26
CA VAL A 19 2.73 -7.52 1.17
C VAL A 19 2.20 -7.16 2.56
N ASP A 20 1.88 -8.17 3.39
CA ASP A 20 1.42 -7.96 4.76
C ASP A 20 2.48 -7.28 5.65
N ALA A 21 3.76 -7.59 5.42
CA ALA A 21 4.88 -6.93 6.11
C ALA A 21 4.99 -5.44 5.72
N ILE A 22 4.76 -5.10 4.44
CA ILE A 22 4.76 -3.70 3.98
C ILE A 22 3.62 -2.92 4.63
N GLU A 23 2.43 -3.50 4.70
CA GLU A 23 1.27 -2.88 5.36
C GLU A 23 1.57 -2.55 6.83
N THR A 24 2.08 -3.55 7.57
CA THR A 24 2.44 -3.38 8.98
C THR A 24 3.48 -2.27 9.14
N LYS A 25 4.51 -2.24 8.29
CA LYS A 25 5.54 -1.20 8.29
C LYS A 25 4.95 0.20 8.11
N TYR A 26 4.05 0.40 7.16
CA TYR A 26 3.44 1.72 6.93
C TYR A 26 2.50 2.13 8.05
N GLN A 27 1.71 1.20 8.58
CA GLN A 27 0.87 1.46 9.75
C GLN A 27 1.71 1.90 10.96
N GLU A 28 2.84 1.24 11.22
CA GLU A 28 3.76 1.66 12.28
C GLU A 28 4.35 3.04 12.03
N ILE A 29 4.78 3.36 10.81
CA ILE A 29 5.36 4.66 10.48
C ILE A 29 4.33 5.77 10.72
N ILE A 30 3.07 5.59 10.30
CA ILE A 30 2.01 6.58 10.49
C ILE A 30 1.74 6.79 11.98
N ASN A 31 1.58 5.70 12.74
CA ASN A 31 1.30 5.78 14.17
C ASN A 31 2.47 6.33 15.00
N LYS A 32 3.72 6.08 14.58
CA LYS A 32 4.94 6.64 15.22
C LYS A 32 5.07 8.16 15.01
N ASN A 33 4.55 8.69 13.90
CA ASN A 33 4.69 10.10 13.53
C ASN A 33 3.44 10.94 13.87
N SER A 34 2.80 10.65 15.02
CA SER A 34 1.60 11.38 15.50
C SER A 34 0.37 11.30 14.58
N GLY A 35 0.38 10.43 13.57
CA GLY A 35 -0.78 10.08 12.77
C GLY A 35 -1.62 8.98 13.42
N LYS A 36 -2.84 8.79 12.94
CA LYS A 36 -3.70 7.67 13.31
C LYS A 36 -4.28 7.06 12.05
N VAL A 37 -3.99 5.78 11.81
CA VAL A 37 -4.64 5.02 10.74
C VAL A 37 -6.09 4.75 11.13
N LEU A 38 -7.03 5.17 10.28
CA LEU A 38 -8.47 4.99 10.52
C LEU A 38 -9.02 3.78 9.78
N LYS A 39 -8.55 3.56 8.56
CA LYS A 39 -8.99 2.48 7.68
C LYS A 39 -7.83 2.03 6.81
N ILE A 40 -7.79 0.75 6.51
CA ILE A 40 -6.89 0.20 5.50
C ILE A 40 -7.73 -0.56 4.50
N GLU A 41 -7.64 -0.19 3.23
CA GLU A 41 -8.30 -0.89 2.14
C GLU A 41 -7.27 -1.62 1.29
N LYS A 42 -7.45 -2.94 1.14
CA LYS A 42 -6.58 -3.78 0.31
C LYS A 42 -7.31 -4.10 -0.99
N TRP A 43 -6.95 -3.43 -2.07
CA TRP A 43 -7.55 -3.71 -3.38
C TRP A 43 -6.88 -4.88 -4.09
N GLY A 44 -5.71 -5.32 -3.61
CA GLY A 44 -5.01 -6.48 -4.14
C GLY A 44 -4.27 -6.18 -5.45
N LEU A 45 -4.05 -7.21 -6.26
CA LEU A 45 -3.26 -7.11 -7.48
C LEU A 45 -4.10 -6.56 -8.64
N LEU A 46 -3.83 -5.31 -9.05
CA LEU A 46 -4.53 -4.66 -10.17
C LEU A 46 -3.59 -4.42 -11.36
N ASN A 47 -4.18 -4.35 -12.55
CA ASN A 47 -3.45 -4.00 -13.78
C ASN A 47 -3.21 -2.49 -13.86
N PHE A 48 -2.02 -2.10 -14.30
CA PHE A 48 -1.72 -0.72 -14.68
C PHE A 48 -2.20 -0.45 -16.11
N LYS A 49 -2.62 0.78 -16.38
CA LYS A 49 -2.91 1.25 -17.74
C LYS A 49 -1.66 1.28 -18.64
N ARG A 50 -0.49 1.53 -18.04
CA ARG A 50 0.82 1.53 -18.72
C ARG A 50 1.86 0.82 -17.87
N LYS A 51 2.90 0.28 -18.49
CA LYS A 51 4.00 -0.36 -17.75
C LYS A 51 4.68 0.67 -16.84
N ILE A 52 4.93 0.27 -15.59
CA ILE A 52 5.70 1.06 -14.62
C ILE A 52 6.90 0.20 -14.21
N LYS A 53 8.12 0.67 -14.47
CA LYS A 53 9.36 -0.08 -14.18
C LYS A 53 9.30 -1.53 -14.71
N ASN A 54 8.81 -1.71 -15.94
CA ASN A 54 8.59 -3.00 -16.62
C ASN A 54 7.53 -3.93 -16.00
N TYR A 55 6.81 -3.50 -14.96
CA TYR A 55 5.67 -4.24 -14.42
C TYR A 55 4.35 -3.80 -15.06
N THR A 56 3.42 -4.75 -15.23
CA THR A 56 2.08 -4.51 -15.76
C THR A 56 1.01 -4.54 -14.67
N LYS A 57 1.34 -5.05 -13.48
CA LYS A 57 0.46 -5.12 -12.32
C LYS A 57 1.17 -4.59 -11.07
N GLY A 58 0.40 -4.33 -10.02
CA GLY A 58 0.92 -4.00 -8.69
C GLY A 58 -0.13 -4.29 -7.62
N TYR A 59 0.32 -4.49 -6.39
CA TYR A 59 -0.56 -4.62 -5.24
C TYR A 59 -0.93 -3.23 -4.75
N PHE A 60 -2.23 -2.95 -4.68
CA PHE A 60 -2.77 -1.67 -4.24
C PHE A 60 -3.35 -1.78 -2.85
N PHE A 61 -2.97 -0.83 -2.00
CA PHE A 61 -3.57 -0.65 -0.69
C PHE A 61 -3.57 0.84 -0.33
N THR A 62 -4.63 1.25 0.37
CA THR A 62 -4.90 2.63 0.73
C THR A 62 -5.05 2.73 2.25
N PHE A 63 -4.40 3.74 2.84
CA PHE A 63 -4.44 4.08 4.27
C PHE A 63 -5.16 5.41 4.50
#